data_AF-A0A2H9T2T4-F1
#
_entry.id   AF-A0A2H9T2T4-F1
#
_cell.length_a   1.000
_cell.length_b   1.000
_cell.length_c   1.000
_cell.angle_alpha   90.00
_cell.angle_beta   90.00
_cell.angle_gamma   90.00
#
_symmetry.space_group_name_H-M   'P 1'
#
loop_
_entity.id
_entity.type
_entity.pdbx_description
1 polymer ?
#
loop_
_entity_poly.entity_id
_entity_poly.type
_entity_poly.pdbx_seq_one_letter_code
_entity_poly.pdbx_strand_id
1 'polypeptide(L)'
;MQLGTYCIFCQLTAHGLYILSRNFTILFCYFQVQFSKYTHVFLPICINGNHWVLLVADVKQRLVYVLDSMNGEVGQKWTRMWAEFMANRDRLPDVTEQFGVWNFPEIRSSKQTDSNSCGVFTLMNAECIAKDVPIAVMRQVHCQRYRQYVKASLLNAGAAKSDSKCDMPDCRIPKGHKRWVQCCVCGRWLHTKCCRIPTKAAIEEEYECCFCEAMYR
;
A
#
# COMPACT_ATOMS: atom_id res chain seq x y z
N MET A 1 -12.18 -4.32 -25.59
CA MET A 1 -12.55 -4.10 -24.17
C MET A 1 -11.26 -4.21 -23.36
N GLN A 2 -10.65 -3.06 -23.05
CA GLN A 2 -9.30 -2.97 -22.48
C GLN A 2 -9.28 -3.52 -21.05
N LEU A 3 -8.43 -4.52 -20.82
CA LEU A 3 -8.06 -5.01 -19.50
C LEU A 3 -7.03 -4.04 -18.90
N GLY A 4 -7.50 -3.10 -18.09
CA GLY A 4 -6.65 -2.16 -17.37
C GLY A 4 -5.78 -2.87 -16.33
N THR A 5 -4.48 -2.61 -16.40
CA THR A 5 -3.42 -3.09 -15.51
C THR A 5 -3.64 -2.57 -14.09
N TYR A 6 -3.87 -3.46 -13.11
CA TYR A 6 -4.09 -3.08 -11.71
C TYR A 6 -2.76 -3.19 -10.92
N CYS A 7 -2.25 -2.05 -10.45
CA CYS A 7 -1.04 -1.99 -9.62
C CYS A 7 -1.41 -2.21 -8.14
N ILE A 8 -0.95 -3.31 -7.54
CA ILE A 8 -0.93 -3.52 -6.09
C ILE A 8 0.44 -3.06 -5.59
N PHE A 9 0.47 -2.03 -4.75
CA PHE A 9 1.65 -1.77 -3.92
C PHE A 9 1.50 -2.58 -2.64
N CYS A 10 2.24 -3.70 -2.56
CA CYS A 10 2.49 -4.41 -1.32
C CYS A 10 3.82 -3.89 -0.75
N GLN A 11 3.77 -2.91 0.15
CA GLN A 11 4.98 -2.50 0.87
C GLN A 11 5.04 -3.30 2.17
N LEU A 12 5.86 -4.35 2.14
CA LEU A 12 6.19 -5.16 3.31
C LEU A 12 7.11 -4.34 4.21
N THR A 13 6.60 -3.91 5.36
CA THR A 13 7.43 -3.42 6.45
C THR A 13 7.37 -4.41 7.61
N ALA A 14 8.39 -4.44 8.47
CA ALA A 14 8.42 -5.32 9.65
C ALA A 14 7.25 -5.09 10.63
N HIS A 15 6.47 -4.01 10.46
CA HIS A 15 5.41 -3.56 11.38
C HIS A 15 4.00 -3.54 10.75
N GLY A 16 3.85 -3.86 9.46
CA GLY A 16 2.54 -3.88 8.81
C GLY A 16 2.57 -4.21 7.33
N LEU A 17 1.51 -4.90 6.88
CA LEU A 17 1.22 -5.20 5.48
C LEU A 17 0.29 -4.11 4.92
N TYR A 18 0.76 -3.32 3.96
CA TYR A 18 -0.05 -2.32 3.27
C TYR A 18 -0.60 -2.90 1.97
N ILE A 19 -1.92 -2.88 1.81
CA ILE A 19 -2.61 -3.38 0.62
C ILE A 19 -3.39 -2.24 -0.02
N LEU A 20 -2.97 -1.79 -1.19
CA LEU A 20 -3.74 -0.83 -2.00
C LEU A 20 -4.48 -1.62 -3.08
N SER A 21 -5.81 -1.68 -3.01
CA SER A 21 -6.62 -2.26 -4.08
C SER A 21 -7.90 -1.45 -4.37
N ARG A 22 -8.20 -1.27 -5.66
CA ARG A 22 -9.50 -0.77 -6.14
C ARG A 22 -10.58 -1.87 -6.22
N ASN A 23 -10.19 -3.14 -6.17
CA ASN A 23 -11.07 -4.30 -6.26
C ASN A 23 -10.51 -5.49 -5.45
N PHE A 24 -11.30 -6.05 -4.54
CA PHE A 24 -10.89 -7.21 -3.72
C PHE A 24 -10.60 -8.50 -4.53
N THR A 25 -10.86 -8.51 -5.84
CA THR A 25 -10.76 -9.69 -6.72
C THR A 25 -9.34 -10.11 -7.11
N ILE A 26 -8.29 -9.39 -6.72
CA ILE A 26 -6.91 -9.87 -6.93
C ILE A 26 -6.53 -10.82 -5.78
N LEU A 27 -7.29 -11.92 -5.66
CA LEU A 27 -7.14 -12.96 -4.64
C LEU A 27 -5.74 -13.63 -4.66
N PHE A 28 -5.07 -13.63 -5.81
CA PHE A 28 -3.88 -14.46 -6.04
C PHE A 28 -2.66 -14.08 -5.19
N CYS A 29 -2.52 -12.80 -4.80
CA CYS A 29 -1.35 -12.36 -4.02
C CYS A 29 -1.49 -12.57 -2.50
N TYR A 30 -2.68 -12.87 -1.98
CA TYR A 30 -2.91 -12.88 -0.52
C TYR A 30 -2.81 -14.27 0.12
N PHE A 31 -2.95 -15.35 -0.65
CA PHE A 31 -2.88 -16.71 -0.10
C PHE A 31 -1.47 -17.14 0.27
N GLN A 32 -0.45 -16.56 -0.37
CA GLN A 32 0.96 -16.86 -0.06
C GLN A 32 1.53 -16.03 1.09
N VAL A 33 0.82 -14.98 1.54
CA VAL A 33 1.28 -14.14 2.66
C VAL A 33 0.91 -14.80 3.97
N GLN A 34 1.91 -15.08 4.80
CA GLN A 34 1.71 -15.58 6.16
C GLN A 34 1.32 -14.41 7.09
N PHE A 35 0.05 -14.32 7.47
CA PHE A 35 -0.49 -13.21 8.25
C PHE A 35 0.05 -13.20 9.69
N SER A 36 0.33 -14.37 10.27
CA SER A 36 0.85 -14.52 11.64
C SER A 36 2.21 -13.85 11.86
N LYS A 37 2.93 -13.53 10.78
CA LYS A 37 4.19 -12.77 10.83
C LYS A 37 4.01 -11.28 11.10
N TYR A 38 2.79 -10.76 11.00
CA TYR A 38 2.49 -9.34 11.17
C TYR A 38 1.61 -9.12 12.40
N THR A 39 1.79 -7.99 13.06
CA THR A 39 0.88 -7.52 14.12
C THR A 39 -0.42 -6.99 13.51
N HIS A 40 -0.29 -6.16 12.47
CA HIS A 40 -1.40 -5.51 11.80
C HIS A 40 -1.35 -5.69 10.28
N VAL A 41 -2.53 -5.80 9.69
CA VAL A 41 -2.74 -5.63 8.24
C VAL A 41 -3.50 -4.34 8.01
N PHE A 42 -2.98 -3.48 7.14
CA PHE A 42 -3.55 -2.20 6.75
C PHE A 42 -4.07 -2.28 5.32
N LEU A 43 -5.36 -2.03 5.16
CA LEU A 43 -6.02 -2.01 3.87
C LEU A 43 -6.68 -0.63 3.65
N PRO A 44 -5.97 0.34 3.05
CA PRO A 44 -6.57 1.55 2.54
C PRO A 44 -7.58 1.24 1.41
N ILE A 45 -8.80 1.77 1.55
CA ILE A 45 -9.92 1.54 0.64
C ILE A 45 -10.39 2.89 0.10
N CYS A 46 -10.45 3.00 -1.24
CA CYS A 46 -10.98 4.17 -1.92
C CYS A 46 -12.43 3.93 -2.36
N ILE A 47 -13.37 4.53 -1.63
CA ILE A 47 -14.81 4.45 -1.87
C ILE A 47 -15.20 5.49 -2.93
N ASN A 48 -15.94 5.05 -3.95
CA ASN A 48 -16.45 5.89 -5.04
C ASN A 48 -15.38 6.74 -5.76
N GLY A 49 -14.10 6.35 -5.66
CA GLY A 49 -12.99 7.01 -6.33
C GLY A 49 -12.44 8.27 -5.66
N ASN A 50 -13.00 8.71 -4.51
CA ASN A 50 -12.58 9.96 -3.86
C ASN A 50 -12.56 9.93 -2.32
N HIS A 51 -13.16 8.93 -1.68
CA HIS A 51 -13.21 8.85 -0.22
C HIS A 51 -12.32 7.73 0.30
N TRP A 52 -11.28 8.07 1.06
CA TRP A 52 -10.34 7.10 1.62
C TRP A 52 -10.72 6.73 3.05
N VAL A 53 -10.80 5.43 3.30
CA VAL A 53 -10.93 4.84 4.64
C VAL A 53 -9.85 3.80 4.85
N LEU A 54 -9.57 3.45 6.11
CA LEU A 54 -8.59 2.43 6.46
C LEU A 54 -9.28 1.25 7.16
N LEU A 55 -9.24 0.06 6.55
CA LEU A 55 -9.49 -1.18 7.28
C LEU A 55 -8.20 -1.61 7.98
N VAL A 56 -8.33 -1.95 9.26
CA VAL A 56 -7.25 -2.46 10.09
C VAL A 56 -7.65 -3.83 10.59
N ALA A 57 -6.78 -4.82 10.39
CA ALA A 57 -6.89 -6.12 11.04
C ALA A 57 -5.74 -6.29 12.03
N ASP A 58 -6.05 -6.35 13.33
CA ASP A 58 -5.13 -6.81 14.36
C ASP A 58 -5.12 -8.34 14.31
N VAL A 59 -4.00 -8.89 13.82
CA VAL A 59 -3.85 -10.32 13.59
C VAL A 59 -3.81 -11.09 14.91
N LYS A 60 -3.14 -10.55 15.93
CA LYS A 60 -2.96 -11.22 17.23
C LYS A 60 -4.26 -11.28 18.00
N GLN A 61 -5.00 -10.18 18.03
CA GLN A 61 -6.27 -10.09 18.76
C GLN A 61 -7.47 -10.56 17.93
N ARG A 62 -7.26 -10.81 16.63
CA ARG A 62 -8.31 -11.13 15.65
C ARG A 62 -9.43 -10.09 15.66
N LEU A 63 -9.04 -8.81 15.65
CA LEU A 63 -9.96 -7.68 15.59
C LEU A 63 -9.89 -7.04 14.20
N VAL A 64 -11.04 -6.71 13.63
CA VAL A 64 -11.11 -5.96 12.37
C VAL A 64 -12.04 -4.77 12.51
N TYR A 65 -11.55 -3.59 12.17
CA TYR A 65 -12.32 -2.35 12.25
C TYR A 65 -11.96 -1.42 11.09
N VAL A 66 -12.82 -0.45 10.83
CA VAL A 66 -12.64 0.54 9.76
C VAL A 66 -12.59 1.93 10.36
N LEU A 67 -11.53 2.67 10.04
CA LEU A 67 -11.34 4.05 10.41
C LEU A 67 -11.75 4.95 9.25
N ASP A 68 -12.85 5.66 9.43
CA ASP A 68 -13.40 6.63 8.49
C ASP A 68 -13.46 8.03 9.16
N SER A 69 -12.66 8.97 8.66
CA SER A 69 -12.62 10.34 9.16
C SER A 69 -13.86 11.18 8.80
N MET A 70 -14.66 10.75 7.83
CA MET A 70 -15.95 11.36 7.46
C MET A 70 -17.14 10.73 8.19
N ASN A 71 -16.91 9.72 9.04
CA ASN A 71 -17.96 9.04 9.79
C ASN A 71 -19.05 8.39 8.90
N GLY A 72 -18.71 7.91 7.71
CA GLY A 72 -19.64 7.14 6.89
C GLY A 72 -19.96 5.78 7.50
N GLU A 73 -21.19 5.29 7.35
CA GLU A 73 -21.62 3.93 7.73
C GLU A 73 -21.04 2.84 6.79
N VAL A 74 -19.80 3.02 6.33
CA VAL A 74 -19.16 2.13 5.35
C VAL A 74 -18.47 0.95 6.02
N GLY A 75 -18.20 1.02 7.32
CA GLY A 75 -17.41 0.04 8.06
C GLY A 75 -17.97 -1.38 7.98
N GLN A 76 -19.28 -1.55 8.17
CA GLN A 76 -19.93 -2.88 8.22
C GLN A 76 -19.81 -3.68 6.92
N LYS A 77 -19.75 -3.00 5.76
CA LYS A 77 -19.56 -3.68 4.48
C LYS A 77 -18.17 -4.29 4.41
N TRP A 78 -17.15 -3.51 4.73
CA TRP A 78 -15.76 -3.91 4.58
C TRP A 78 -15.31 -4.92 5.64
N THR A 79 -15.82 -4.82 6.87
CA THR A 79 -15.58 -5.84 7.90
C THR A 79 -16.19 -7.19 7.53
N ARG A 80 -17.40 -7.20 6.94
CA ARG A 80 -18.01 -8.42 6.37
C ARG A 80 -17.19 -9.02 5.24
N MET A 81 -16.76 -8.20 4.29
CA MET A 81 -15.89 -8.67 3.20
C MET A 81 -14.57 -9.27 3.72
N TRP A 82 -13.99 -8.70 4.77
CA TRP A 82 -12.81 -9.29 5.43
C TRP A 82 -13.14 -10.65 6.04
N ALA A 83 -14.28 -10.78 6.73
CA ALA A 83 -14.70 -12.04 7.34
C ALA A 83 -14.86 -13.15 6.28
N GLU A 84 -15.51 -12.84 5.16
CA GLU A 84 -15.66 -13.75 4.02
C GLU A 84 -14.31 -14.12 3.41
N PHE A 85 -13.42 -13.14 3.23
CA PHE A 85 -12.07 -13.36 2.75
C PHE A 85 -11.30 -14.33 3.66
N MET A 86 -11.31 -14.11 4.98
CA MET A 86 -10.62 -14.97 5.94
C MET A 86 -11.23 -16.36 6.02
N ALA A 87 -12.56 -16.48 5.99
CA ALA A 87 -13.24 -17.78 5.98
C ALA A 87 -12.92 -18.60 4.72
N ASN A 88 -12.79 -17.94 3.56
CA ASN A 88 -12.37 -18.59 2.32
C ASN A 88 -10.88 -18.96 2.36
N ARG A 89 -10.03 -18.07 2.88
CA ARG A 89 -8.59 -18.31 3.05
C ARG A 89 -8.31 -19.50 3.95
N ASP A 90 -8.99 -19.61 5.08
CA ASP A 90 -8.82 -20.70 6.06
C ASP A 90 -9.23 -22.08 5.51
N ARG A 91 -10.00 -22.13 4.41
CA ARG A 91 -10.40 -23.38 3.73
C ARG A 91 -9.41 -23.85 2.67
N LEU A 92 -8.41 -23.05 2.32
CA LEU A 92 -7.46 -23.40 1.26
C LEU A 92 -6.42 -24.39 1.77
N PRO A 93 -6.15 -25.50 1.03
CA PRO A 93 -5.25 -26.55 1.49
C PRO A 93 -3.80 -26.09 1.64
N ASP A 94 -3.38 -25.09 0.84
CA ASP A 94 -2.01 -24.56 0.84
C ASP A 94 -1.77 -23.48 1.92
N VAL A 95 -2.83 -23.06 2.63
CA VAL A 95 -2.74 -22.07 3.70
C VAL A 95 -2.65 -22.80 5.03
N THR A 96 -1.49 -22.76 5.66
CA THR A 96 -1.25 -23.46 6.95
C THR A 96 -1.75 -22.70 8.17
N GLU A 97 -2.05 -21.41 8.03
CA GLU A 97 -2.54 -20.57 9.13
C GLU A 97 -4.06 -20.57 9.18
N GLN A 98 -4.63 -20.93 10.33
CA GLN A 98 -6.06 -20.88 10.58
C GLN A 98 -6.35 -19.87 11.68
N PHE A 99 -7.13 -18.83 11.37
CA PHE A 99 -7.45 -17.76 12.31
C PHE A 99 -8.82 -17.95 12.96
N GLY A 100 -9.74 -18.65 12.27
CA GLY A 100 -11.09 -18.88 12.75
C GLY A 100 -11.90 -17.59 12.79
N VAL A 101 -12.59 -17.33 13.91
CA VAL A 101 -13.52 -16.20 14.04
C VAL A 101 -12.78 -14.90 14.35
N TRP A 102 -13.15 -13.84 13.63
CA TRP A 102 -12.72 -12.47 13.85
C TRP A 102 -13.80 -11.66 14.56
N ASN A 103 -13.41 -10.69 15.38
CA ASN A 103 -14.30 -9.76 16.07
C ASN A 103 -14.28 -8.38 15.39
N PHE A 104 -15.38 -7.65 15.49
CA PHE A 104 -15.59 -6.40 14.75
C PHE A 104 -15.92 -5.24 15.70
N PRO A 105 -14.95 -4.75 16.49
CA PRO A 105 -15.20 -3.65 17.41
C PRO A 105 -15.49 -2.36 16.65
N GLU A 106 -16.32 -1.50 17.24
CA GLU A 106 -16.49 -0.14 16.74
C GLU A 106 -15.35 0.74 17.27
N ILE A 107 -14.42 1.11 16.39
CA ILE A 107 -13.33 2.04 16.70
C ILE A 107 -13.45 3.23 15.76
N ARG A 108 -13.41 4.43 16.32
CA ARG A 108 -13.57 5.68 15.57
C ARG A 108 -12.27 6.46 15.55
N SER A 109 -11.89 6.95 14.37
CA SER A 109 -10.82 7.93 14.23
C SER A 109 -11.34 9.33 14.53
N SER A 110 -10.42 10.28 14.67
CA SER A 110 -10.78 11.71 14.68
C SER A 110 -11.50 12.09 13.38
N LYS A 111 -12.46 13.03 13.49
CA LYS A 111 -13.21 13.53 12.34
C LYS A 111 -12.39 14.54 11.54
N GLN A 112 -12.48 14.46 10.22
CA GLN A 112 -12.05 15.54 9.35
C GLN A 112 -13.12 16.63 9.27
N THR A 113 -12.69 17.85 8.96
CA THR A 113 -13.60 19.00 8.80
C THR A 113 -13.54 19.60 7.39
N ASP A 114 -12.83 18.93 6.46
CA ASP A 114 -12.72 19.31 5.06
C ASP A 114 -13.13 18.15 4.12
N SER A 115 -13.08 18.38 2.81
CA SER A 115 -13.44 17.39 1.79
C SER A 115 -12.25 16.64 1.17
N ASN A 116 -11.01 16.90 1.62
CA ASN A 116 -9.80 16.43 0.92
C ASN A 116 -8.74 15.78 1.82
N SER A 117 -8.97 15.71 3.13
CA SER A 117 -8.02 15.15 4.09
C SER A 117 -8.25 13.68 4.43
N CYS A 118 -9.25 13.01 3.89
CA CYS A 118 -9.55 11.59 4.17
C CYS A 118 -8.35 10.66 3.93
N GLY A 119 -7.61 10.89 2.84
CA GLY A 119 -6.37 10.17 2.54
C GLY A 119 -5.25 10.47 3.56
N VAL A 120 -5.19 11.69 4.10
CA VAL A 120 -4.22 12.06 5.14
C VAL A 120 -4.58 11.39 6.46
N PHE A 121 -5.87 11.37 6.84
CA PHE A 121 -6.34 10.64 8.00
C PHE A 121 -6.05 9.14 7.90
N THR A 122 -6.26 8.54 6.72
CA THR A 122 -5.91 7.15 6.44
C THR A 122 -4.44 6.87 6.76
N LEU A 123 -3.52 7.71 6.27
CA LEU A 123 -2.09 7.56 6.53
C LEU A 123 -1.71 7.82 8.00
N MET A 124 -2.26 8.87 8.61
CA MET A 124 -2.01 9.22 10.01
C MET A 124 -2.45 8.09 10.97
N ASN A 125 -3.62 7.52 10.71
CA ASN A 125 -4.15 6.42 11.51
C ASN A 125 -3.27 5.17 11.39
N ALA A 126 -2.87 4.81 10.17
CA ALA A 126 -1.97 3.68 9.95
C ALA A 126 -0.61 3.88 10.65
N GLU A 127 -0.04 5.08 10.58
CA GLU A 127 1.23 5.39 11.26
C GLU A 127 1.09 5.35 12.78
N CYS A 128 -0.02 5.87 13.34
CA CYS A 128 -0.30 5.77 14.77
C CYS A 128 -0.34 4.32 15.24
N ILE A 129 -1.10 3.45 14.56
CA ILE A 129 -1.23 2.04 14.92
C ILE A 129 0.10 1.31 14.77
N ALA A 130 0.85 1.58 13.70
CA ALA A 130 2.17 0.98 13.48
C ALA A 130 3.20 1.38 14.55
N LYS A 131 3.02 2.54 15.20
CA LYS A 131 3.88 3.08 16.25
C LYS A 131 3.33 2.87 17.67
N ASP A 132 2.22 2.14 17.82
CA ASP A 132 1.52 1.96 19.09
C ASP A 132 1.14 3.29 19.79
N VAL A 133 0.72 4.26 18.98
CA VAL A 133 0.24 5.58 19.43
C VAL A 133 -1.28 5.64 19.30
N PRO A 134 -2.01 6.18 20.30
CA PRO A 134 -3.45 6.34 20.18
C PRO A 134 -3.88 7.17 18.95
N ILE A 135 -4.76 6.62 18.11
CA ILE A 135 -5.24 7.29 16.88
C ILE A 135 -5.94 8.64 17.16
N ALA A 136 -6.46 8.84 18.37
CA ALA A 136 -7.07 10.10 18.82
C ALA A 136 -6.09 11.28 18.87
N VAL A 137 -4.78 11.02 18.91
CA VAL A 137 -3.74 12.07 18.87
C VAL A 137 -3.75 12.80 17.52
N MET A 138 -4.07 12.11 16.43
CA MET A 138 -4.09 12.70 15.10
C MET A 138 -5.43 13.40 14.85
N ARG A 139 -5.36 14.68 14.48
CA ARG A 139 -6.50 15.58 14.32
C ARG A 139 -6.34 16.41 13.03
N GLN A 140 -7.41 17.08 12.61
CA GLN A 140 -7.44 17.95 11.44
C GLN A 140 -6.26 18.95 11.38
N VAL A 141 -5.91 19.55 12.52
CA VAL A 141 -4.80 20.53 12.63
C VAL A 141 -3.44 19.96 12.20
N HIS A 142 -3.26 18.63 12.23
CA HIS A 142 -2.02 17.98 11.84
C HIS A 142 -1.94 17.69 10.33
N CYS A 143 -3.06 17.72 9.60
CA CYS A 143 -3.12 17.27 8.21
C CYS A 143 -2.12 18.00 7.31
N GLN A 144 -1.99 19.32 7.44
CA GLN A 144 -1.08 20.11 6.59
C GLN A 144 0.39 19.76 6.85
N ARG A 145 0.78 19.66 8.12
CA ARG A 145 2.14 19.26 8.50
C ARG A 145 2.43 17.82 8.07
N TYR A 146 1.43 16.94 8.16
CA TYR A 146 1.56 15.56 7.74
C TYR A 146 1.75 15.41 6.22
N ARG A 147 1.05 16.22 5.41
CA ARG A 147 1.29 16.27 3.95
C ARG A 147 2.74 16.65 3.62
N GLN A 148 3.27 17.65 4.32
CA GLN A 148 4.68 18.06 4.16
C GLN A 148 5.65 16.95 4.57
N TYR A 149 5.37 16.26 5.69
CA TYR A 149 6.13 15.10 6.14
C TYR A 149 6.13 13.97 5.11
N VAL A 150 4.96 13.56 4.61
CA VAL A 150 4.86 12.50 3.59
C VAL A 150 5.60 12.90 2.31
N LYS A 151 5.44 14.15 1.84
CA LYS A 151 6.18 14.67 0.69
C LYS A 151 7.70 14.54 0.90
N ALA A 152 8.20 15.01 2.04
CA ALA A 152 9.63 14.94 2.35
C ALA A 152 10.13 13.49 2.42
N SER A 153 9.38 12.60 3.06
CA SER A 153 9.71 11.17 3.16
C SER A 153 9.77 10.49 1.80
N LEU A 154 8.82 10.77 0.90
CA LEU A 154 8.81 10.23 -0.46
C LEU A 154 9.97 10.77 -1.30
N LEU A 155 10.25 12.07 -1.24
CA LEU A 155 11.38 12.68 -1.94
C LEU A 155 12.72 12.11 -1.46
N ASN A 156 12.90 11.95 -0.14
CA ASN A 156 14.11 11.38 0.43
C ASN A 156 14.28 9.89 0.05
N ALA A 157 13.19 9.12 0.05
CA ALA A 157 13.22 7.72 -0.38
C ALA A 157 13.53 7.57 -1.87
N GLY A 158 12.99 8.45 -2.72
CA GLY A 158 13.24 8.45 -4.17
C GLY A 158 14.59 9.04 -4.58
N ALA A 159 15.16 9.96 -3.78
CA ALA A 159 16.46 10.58 -4.04
C ALA A 159 17.65 9.66 -3.72
N ALA A 160 17.45 8.63 -2.90
CA ALA A 160 18.51 7.68 -2.57
C ALA A 160 18.76 6.73 -3.75
N LYS A 161 19.74 7.06 -4.59
CA LYS A 161 20.36 6.10 -5.52
C LYS A 161 20.96 4.96 -4.69
N SER A 162 20.26 3.84 -4.58
CA SER A 162 20.87 2.63 -4.06
C SER A 162 21.72 2.03 -5.18
N ASP A 163 23.04 2.03 -5.01
CA ASP A 163 23.98 1.33 -5.92
C ASP A 163 23.78 -0.20 -5.92
N SER A 164 22.78 -0.71 -5.19
CA SER A 164 22.63 -2.13 -4.84
C SER A 164 21.28 -2.76 -5.21
N LYS A 165 20.27 -1.98 -5.61
CA LYS A 165 18.91 -2.48 -5.82
C LYS A 165 18.24 -1.79 -7.01
N CYS A 166 17.87 -2.60 -7.99
CA CYS A 166 17.08 -2.22 -9.15
C CYS A 166 15.59 -2.32 -8.81
N ASP A 167 14.80 -1.35 -9.23
CA ASP A 167 13.36 -1.29 -8.97
C ASP A 167 12.52 -2.21 -9.88
N MET A 168 13.15 -2.97 -10.78
CA MET A 168 12.48 -3.96 -11.63
C MET A 168 12.10 -5.17 -10.77
N PRO A 169 10.81 -5.58 -10.71
CA PRO A 169 10.40 -6.86 -10.14
C PRO A 169 11.20 -7.99 -10.79
N ASP A 170 11.66 -8.93 -9.96
CA ASP A 170 12.47 -10.08 -10.40
C ASP A 170 13.82 -9.73 -11.04
N CYS A 171 14.40 -8.56 -10.72
CA CYS A 171 15.77 -8.26 -11.14
C CYS A 171 16.77 -9.28 -10.57
N ARG A 172 17.41 -10.05 -11.46
CA ARG A 172 18.47 -11.02 -11.11
C ARG A 172 19.89 -10.50 -11.37
N ILE A 173 20.03 -9.22 -11.70
CA ILE A 173 21.35 -8.63 -12.00
C ILE A 173 22.10 -8.42 -10.68
N PRO A 174 23.34 -8.95 -10.54
CA PRO A 174 24.12 -8.81 -9.32
C PRO A 174 24.41 -7.36 -8.93
N LYS A 175 24.67 -7.14 -7.64
CA LYS A 175 25.09 -5.84 -7.08
C LYS A 175 26.37 -5.34 -7.78
N GLY A 176 26.48 -4.03 -7.99
CA GLY A 176 27.67 -3.40 -8.59
C GLY A 176 27.64 -3.27 -10.12
N HIS A 177 26.54 -3.67 -10.79
CA HIS A 177 26.35 -3.37 -12.21
C HIS A 177 26.25 -1.85 -12.42
N LYS A 178 26.93 -1.31 -13.45
CA LYS A 178 27.14 0.16 -13.58
C LYS A 178 26.21 0.87 -14.56
N ARG A 179 25.33 0.14 -15.28
CA ARG A 179 24.44 0.75 -16.28
C ARG A 179 23.03 0.89 -15.72
N TRP A 180 22.67 2.12 -15.39
CA TRP A 180 21.41 2.52 -14.78
C TRP A 180 20.73 3.59 -15.61
N VAL A 181 19.41 3.66 -15.50
CA VAL A 181 18.58 4.73 -16.00
C VAL A 181 17.53 5.06 -14.94
N GLN A 182 17.22 6.35 -14.79
CA GLN A 182 16.15 6.80 -13.90
C GLN A 182 14.92 7.16 -14.73
N CYS A 183 13.75 6.72 -14.29
CA CYS A 183 12.49 7.15 -14.89
C CYS A 183 12.19 8.61 -14.55
N CYS A 184 11.96 9.45 -15.55
CA CYS A 184 11.62 10.87 -15.37
C CYS A 184 10.23 11.08 -14.73
N VAL A 185 9.33 10.09 -14.86
CA VAL A 185 7.95 10.18 -14.35
C VAL A 185 7.85 9.71 -12.89
N CYS A 186 8.36 8.52 -12.56
CA CYS A 186 8.20 7.92 -11.23
C CYS A 186 9.48 7.89 -10.39
N GLY A 187 10.62 8.33 -10.92
CA GLY A 187 11.89 8.39 -10.19
C GLY A 187 12.58 7.04 -9.95
N ARG A 188 11.99 5.92 -10.40
CA ARG A 188 12.58 4.57 -10.24
C ARG A 188 13.95 4.46 -10.91
N TRP A 189 14.86 3.76 -10.25
CA TRP A 189 16.18 3.40 -10.76
C TRP A 189 16.19 1.97 -11.27
N LEU A 190 16.41 1.81 -12.57
CA LEU A 190 16.38 0.53 -13.25
C LEU A 190 17.69 0.28 -13.97
N HIS A 191 18.12 -0.99 -14.05
CA HIS A 191 19.20 -1.34 -14.95
C HIS A 191 18.74 -1.17 -16.39
N THR A 192 19.57 -0.57 -17.25
CA THR A 192 19.24 -0.40 -18.68
C THR A 192 18.90 -1.74 -19.35
N LYS A 193 19.57 -2.82 -18.92
CA LYS A 193 19.30 -4.21 -19.37
C LYS A 193 17.92 -4.72 -18.94
N CYS A 194 17.47 -4.39 -17.73
CA CYS A 194 16.12 -4.73 -17.27
C CYS A 194 15.05 -4.00 -18.10
N CYS A 195 15.38 -2.80 -18.58
CA CYS A 195 14.52 -2.01 -19.44
C CYS A 195 14.67 -2.30 -20.94
N ARG A 196 15.48 -3.30 -21.32
CA ARG A 196 15.80 -3.63 -22.72
C ARG A 196 16.37 -2.45 -23.53
N ILE A 197 17.03 -1.49 -22.87
CA ILE A 197 17.70 -0.36 -23.52
C ILE A 197 19.07 -0.83 -24.02
N PRO A 198 19.31 -0.86 -25.34
CA PRO A 198 20.47 -1.53 -25.92
C PRO A 198 21.79 -0.76 -25.72
N THR A 199 21.79 0.59 -25.71
CA THR A 199 23.02 1.39 -25.62
C THR A 199 22.81 2.69 -24.84
N LYS A 200 23.91 3.27 -24.33
CA LYS A 200 23.92 4.57 -23.62
C LYS A 200 23.43 5.74 -24.50
N ALA A 201 23.67 5.66 -25.80
CA ALA A 201 23.26 6.67 -26.79
C ALA A 201 21.73 6.77 -26.98
N ALA A 202 20.96 5.83 -26.42
CA ALA A 202 19.50 5.88 -26.42
C ALA A 202 18.92 6.60 -25.17
N ILE A 203 19.77 7.18 -24.31
CA ILE A 203 19.38 7.88 -23.08
C ILE A 203 19.73 9.36 -23.19
N GLU A 204 19.40 9.98 -24.32
CA GLU A 204 19.61 11.42 -24.53
C GLU A 204 18.35 12.26 -24.26
N GLU A 205 17.18 11.62 -24.14
CA GLU A 205 15.91 12.29 -23.84
C GLU A 205 15.08 11.51 -22.80
N GLU A 206 14.16 12.23 -22.15
CA GLU A 206 13.33 11.81 -21.03
C GLU A 206 12.92 10.32 -21.08
N TYR A 207 13.47 9.52 -20.16
CA TYR A 207 13.15 8.09 -20.10
C TYR A 207 11.89 7.83 -19.28
N GLU A 208 10.87 7.28 -19.93
CA GLU A 208 9.69 6.71 -19.28
C GLU A 208 9.87 5.20 -19.11
N CYS A 209 9.69 4.68 -17.88
CA CYS A 209 9.83 3.25 -17.63
C CYS A 209 8.60 2.45 -18.05
N CYS A 210 8.79 1.16 -18.33
CA CYS A 210 7.71 0.23 -18.71
C CYS A 210 6.54 0.17 -17.72
N PHE A 211 6.74 0.52 -16.45
CA PHE A 211 5.64 0.64 -15.47
C PHE A 211 4.78 1.88 -15.71
N CYS A 212 5.41 3.01 -16.03
CA CYS A 212 4.70 4.25 -16.33
C CYS A 212 3.98 4.13 -17.67
N GLU A 213 4.64 3.57 -18.68
CA GLU A 213 4.01 3.33 -19.99
C GLU A 213 2.77 2.46 -19.87
N ALA A 214 2.82 1.38 -19.08
CA ALA A 214 1.68 0.48 -18.89
C ALA A 214 0.57 1.01 -17.96
N MET A 215 0.80 2.14 -17.28
CA MET A 215 -0.16 2.78 -16.38
C MET A 215 -0.80 4.04 -16.96
N TYR A 216 -0.09 4.77 -17.84
CA TYR A 216 -0.51 6.07 -18.36
C TYR A 216 -0.84 6.08 -19.86
N ARG A 217 -0.68 4.94 -20.57
CA ARG A 217 -1.13 4.73 -21.96
C ARG A 217 -2.06 3.52 -22.03
#